data_AF-A0A2S6I500-F1
#
_entry.id   AF-A0A2S6I500-F1
#
_cell.length_a   1.000
_cell.length_b   1.000
_cell.length_c   1.000
_cell.angle_alpha   90.00
_cell.angle_beta   90.00
_cell.angle_gamma   90.00
#
_symmetry.space_group_name_H-M   'P 1'
#
loop_
_entity.id
_entity.type
_entity.pdbx_description
1 polymer ?
#
loop_
_entity_poly.entity_id
_entity_poly.type
_entity_poly.pdbx_seq_one_letter_code
_entity_poly.pdbx_strand_id
1 'polypeptide(L)'
;MLAISRYRLTLMINQTLLAPTTRATVSPGSRFVLRGVHLLRAYAHADRGNVRRLAQEYLQAAELNRNNRDYGNAIHQANTVLGLLELEAGNVERAESYLVASAQTPGSPQLAGMGPNMMLAKRLLEHGRVTAVLNYLTFCGKLWKLSFGRLWKWKLEIRRGRMPDFGANLTYLLDPHSFG
;
A
#
# COMPACT_ATOMS: atom_id res chain seq x y z
N MET A 1 16.45 -73.08 40.91
CA MET A 1 16.13 -71.86 41.69
C MET A 1 15.44 -70.89 40.74
N LEU A 2 14.11 -70.97 40.70
CA LEU A 2 13.20 -70.35 39.74
C LEU A 2 12.29 -69.38 40.51
N ALA A 3 12.19 -68.12 40.07
CA ALA A 3 11.00 -67.27 40.23
C ALA A 3 11.24 -65.90 39.57
N ILE A 4 10.94 -65.79 38.27
CA ILE A 4 10.80 -64.49 37.60
C ILE A 4 9.32 -64.10 37.72
N SER A 5 9.06 -63.07 38.50
CA SER A 5 7.73 -62.54 38.79
C SER A 5 7.18 -61.75 37.59
N ARG A 6 5.94 -62.06 37.24
CA ARG A 6 5.15 -61.44 36.17
C ARG A 6 4.44 -60.20 36.72
N TYR A 7 4.65 -59.04 36.10
CA TYR A 7 3.68 -57.95 36.17
C TYR A 7 3.34 -57.43 34.76
N ARG A 8 2.10 -57.69 34.36
CA ARG A 8 1.41 -57.07 33.23
C ARG A 8 1.16 -55.60 33.58
N LEU A 9 1.69 -54.67 32.80
CA LEU A 9 1.25 -53.27 32.85
C LEU A 9 0.28 -53.01 31.69
N THR A 10 -0.96 -52.69 32.06
CA THR A 10 -2.09 -52.40 31.18
C THR A 10 -1.88 -51.06 30.46
N LEU A 11 -2.18 -51.02 29.16
CA LEU A 11 -2.25 -49.83 28.32
C LEU A 11 -3.19 -48.77 28.93
N MET A 12 -2.69 -47.56 29.16
CA MET A 12 -3.53 -46.36 29.20
C MET A 12 -3.26 -45.56 27.93
N ILE A 13 -4.18 -45.69 26.97
CA ILE A 13 -4.24 -44.84 25.78
C ILE A 13 -4.76 -43.47 26.25
N ASN A 14 -3.87 -42.49 26.36
CA ASN A 14 -4.27 -41.10 26.52
C ASN A 14 -4.99 -40.66 25.23
N GLN A 15 -6.31 -40.57 25.29
CA GLN A 15 -7.09 -39.83 24.30
C GLN A 15 -6.83 -38.34 24.51
N THR A 16 -5.76 -37.83 23.91
CA THR A 16 -5.55 -36.40 23.79
C THR A 16 -6.65 -35.84 22.88
N LEU A 17 -7.60 -35.13 23.48
CA LEU A 17 -8.58 -34.30 22.78
C LEU A 17 -7.86 -33.40 21.77
N LEU A 18 -8.08 -33.64 20.48
CA LEU A 18 -7.79 -32.66 19.44
C LEU A 18 -8.72 -31.47 19.66
N ALA A 19 -8.18 -30.39 20.25
CA ALA A 19 -8.87 -29.11 20.30
C ALA A 19 -9.15 -28.64 18.86
N PRO A 20 -10.35 -28.11 18.56
CA PRO A 20 -10.61 -27.55 17.24
C PRO A 20 -9.67 -26.38 17.01
N THR A 21 -8.90 -26.43 15.91
CA THR A 21 -8.05 -25.33 15.45
C THR A 21 -8.90 -24.07 15.35
N THR A 22 -8.80 -23.19 16.34
CA THR A 22 -9.55 -21.93 16.34
C THR A 22 -8.97 -21.11 15.19
N ARG A 23 -9.72 -20.97 14.08
CA ARG A 23 -9.36 -19.99 13.05
C ARG A 23 -9.36 -18.64 13.75
N ALA A 24 -8.17 -18.11 14.02
CA ALA A 24 -8.01 -16.79 14.62
C ALA A 24 -8.82 -15.79 13.78
N THR A 25 -9.82 -15.16 14.39
CA THR A 25 -10.65 -14.18 13.72
C THR A 25 -9.81 -12.93 13.46
N VAL A 26 -9.49 -12.67 12.20
CA VAL A 26 -8.74 -11.48 11.82
C VAL A 26 -9.56 -10.24 12.18
N SER A 27 -9.01 -9.37 13.05
CA SER A 27 -9.70 -8.17 13.51
C SER A 27 -10.15 -7.29 12.31
N PRO A 28 -11.22 -6.50 12.43
CA PRO A 28 -11.63 -5.57 11.37
C PRO A 28 -10.49 -4.64 10.88
N GLY A 29 -9.68 -4.11 11.80
CA GLY A 29 -8.52 -3.28 11.46
C GLY A 29 -7.44 -4.04 10.68
N SER A 30 -7.16 -5.29 11.07
CA SER A 30 -6.24 -6.16 10.35
C SER A 30 -6.76 -6.54 8.96
N ARG A 31 -8.08 -6.74 8.80
CA ARG A 31 -8.72 -6.98 7.49
C ARG A 31 -8.60 -5.76 6.56
N PHE A 32 -8.70 -4.55 7.09
CA PHE A 32 -8.50 -3.33 6.29
C PHE A 32 -7.07 -3.23 5.74
N VAL A 33 -6.06 -3.43 6.59
CA VAL A 33 -4.64 -3.39 6.16
C VAL A 33 -4.34 -4.48 5.13
N LEU A 34 -4.87 -5.70 5.32
CA LEU A 34 -4.71 -6.80 4.37
C LEU A 34 -5.24 -6.46 2.97
N ARG A 35 -6.31 -5.68 2.84
CA ARG A 35 -6.80 -5.23 1.51
C ARG A 35 -5.75 -4.42 0.76
N GLY A 36 -5.04 -3.54 1.46
CA GLY A 36 -3.90 -2.81 0.88
C GLY A 36 -2.79 -3.74 0.42
N VAL A 37 -2.41 -4.73 1.25
CA VAL A 37 -1.42 -5.75 0.88
C VAL A 37 -1.84 -6.53 -0.36
N HIS A 38 -3.10 -6.96 -0.46
CA HIS A 38 -3.62 -7.66 -1.64
C HIS A 38 -3.57 -6.79 -2.90
N LEU A 39 -3.93 -5.51 -2.79
CA LEU A 39 -3.83 -4.57 -3.90
C LEU A 39 -2.39 -4.43 -4.40
N LEU A 40 -1.44 -4.19 -3.49
CA LEU A 40 -0.04 -3.97 -3.85
C LEU A 40 0.59 -5.24 -4.44
N ARG A 41 0.23 -6.43 -3.95
CA ARG A 41 0.65 -7.70 -4.56
C ARG A 41 0.08 -7.87 -5.96
N ALA A 42 -1.22 -7.64 -6.16
CA ALA A 42 -1.82 -7.71 -7.50
C ALA A 42 -1.15 -6.72 -8.47
N TYR A 43 -0.85 -5.51 -7.99
CA TYR A 43 -0.12 -4.52 -8.78
C TYR A 43 1.31 -4.98 -9.13
N ALA A 44 2.06 -5.50 -8.15
CA ALA A 44 3.41 -6.02 -8.35
C ALA A 44 3.46 -7.21 -9.33
N HIS A 45 2.41 -8.04 -9.36
CA HIS A 45 2.28 -9.16 -10.30
C HIS A 45 1.64 -8.77 -11.65
N ALA A 46 1.42 -7.48 -11.90
CA ALA A 46 0.78 -6.96 -13.11
C ALA A 46 -0.61 -7.59 -13.40
N ASP A 47 -1.34 -8.00 -12.36
CA ASP A 47 -2.71 -8.52 -12.47
C ASP A 47 -3.71 -7.36 -12.66
N ARG A 48 -3.69 -6.77 -13.86
CA ARG A 48 -4.44 -5.55 -14.18
C ARG A 48 -5.94 -5.72 -14.01
N GLY A 49 -6.45 -6.93 -14.28
CA GLY A 49 -7.87 -7.27 -14.11
C GLY A 49 -8.33 -7.12 -12.67
N ASN A 50 -7.49 -7.51 -11.70
CA ASN A 50 -7.83 -7.39 -10.29
C ASN A 50 -7.43 -6.05 -9.66
N VAL A 51 -6.36 -5.39 -10.11
CA VAL A 51 -5.87 -4.13 -9.48
C VAL A 51 -6.96 -3.07 -9.39
N ARG A 52 -7.74 -2.84 -10.46
CA ARG A 52 -8.81 -1.83 -10.44
C ARG A 52 -9.87 -2.15 -9.39
N ARG A 53 -10.37 -3.38 -9.38
CA ARG A 53 -11.38 -3.85 -8.41
C ARG A 53 -10.85 -3.74 -6.98
N LEU A 54 -9.64 -4.24 -6.73
CA LEU A 54 -9.02 -4.22 -5.40
C LEU A 54 -8.77 -2.78 -4.91
N ALA A 55 -8.37 -1.87 -5.79
CA ALA A 55 -8.18 -0.47 -5.43
C ALA A 55 -9.49 0.20 -5.02
N GLN A 56 -10.57 -0.05 -5.77
CA GLN A 56 -11.91 0.46 -5.45
C GLN A 56 -12.44 -0.12 -4.13
N GLU A 57 -12.29 -1.42 -3.93
CA GLU A 57 -12.64 -2.08 -2.67
C GLU A 57 -11.82 -1.55 -1.49
N TYR A 58 -10.56 -1.19 -1.71
CA TYR A 58 -9.71 -0.63 -0.66
C TYR A 58 -10.14 0.79 -0.29
N LEU A 59 -10.50 1.63 -1.27
CA LEU A 59 -11.10 2.94 -1.03
C LEU A 59 -12.43 2.84 -0.28
N GLN A 60 -13.31 1.92 -0.68
CA GLN A 60 -14.58 1.67 0.04
C GLN A 60 -14.34 1.23 1.49
N ALA A 61 -13.37 0.33 1.70
CA ALA A 61 -13.00 -0.08 3.04
C ALA A 61 -12.38 1.06 3.87
N ALA A 62 -11.65 1.99 3.22
CA ALA A 62 -11.10 3.17 3.88
C ALA A 62 -12.19 4.07 4.45
N GLU A 63 -13.30 4.27 3.73
CA GLU A 63 -14.45 5.04 4.22
C GLU A 63 -15.09 4.45 5.49
N LEU A 64 -15.03 3.13 5.65
CA LEU A 64 -15.49 2.44 6.85
C LEU A 64 -14.45 2.42 7.98
N ASN A 65 -13.21 2.89 7.72
CA ASN A 65 -12.07 2.80 8.62
C ASN A 65 -11.35 4.15 8.77
N ARG A 66 -12.07 5.29 8.74
CA ARG A 66 -11.49 6.65 8.78
C ARG A 66 -10.58 6.92 9.99
N ASN A 67 -10.79 6.24 11.12
CA ASN A 67 -9.97 6.38 12.33
C ASN A 67 -8.73 5.47 12.34
N ASN A 68 -8.55 4.63 11.32
CA ASN A 68 -7.39 3.74 11.22
C ASN A 68 -6.15 4.53 10.79
N ARG A 69 -5.00 4.23 11.40
CA ARG A 69 -3.70 4.85 11.08
C ARG A 69 -3.30 4.73 9.59
N ASP A 70 -3.79 3.70 8.90
CA ASP A 70 -3.52 3.45 7.49
C ASP A 70 -4.61 4.00 6.55
N TYR A 71 -5.64 4.70 7.07
CA TYR A 71 -6.67 5.36 6.25
C TYR A 71 -6.05 6.24 5.16
N GLY A 72 -5.07 7.07 5.55
CA GLY A 72 -4.38 7.93 4.61
C GLY A 72 -3.49 7.19 3.60
N ASN A 73 -2.96 6.02 3.98
CA ASN A 73 -2.22 5.15 3.06
C ASN A 73 -3.16 4.59 1.99
N ALA A 74 -4.36 4.15 2.37
CA ALA A 74 -5.33 3.58 1.45
C ALA A 74 -5.72 4.54 0.33
N ILE A 75 -6.06 5.80 0.69
CA ILE A 75 -6.38 6.84 -0.29
C ILE A 75 -5.20 7.07 -1.24
N HIS A 76 -4.00 7.21 -0.70
CA HIS A 76 -2.82 7.51 -1.50
C HIS A 76 -2.46 6.35 -2.45
N GLN A 77 -2.36 5.14 -1.92
CA GLN A 77 -1.96 3.95 -2.67
C GLN A 77 -2.96 3.60 -3.77
N ALA A 78 -4.25 3.50 -3.42
CA ALA A 78 -5.28 3.07 -4.36
C ALA A 78 -5.41 4.04 -5.54
N ASN A 79 -5.43 5.35 -5.27
CA ASN A 79 -5.46 6.34 -6.34
C ASN A 79 -4.17 6.33 -7.18
N THR A 80 -3.00 6.12 -6.56
CA THR A 80 -1.74 6.01 -7.31
C THR A 80 -1.78 4.87 -8.32
N VAL A 81 -2.17 3.65 -7.92
CA VAL A 81 -2.24 2.51 -8.85
C VAL A 81 -3.37 2.66 -9.87
N LEU A 82 -4.52 3.25 -9.51
CA LEU A 82 -5.58 3.56 -10.46
C LEU A 82 -5.10 4.53 -11.55
N GLY A 83 -4.39 5.61 -11.17
CA GLY A 83 -3.81 6.54 -12.13
C GLY A 83 -2.78 5.88 -13.05
N LEU A 84 -1.98 4.96 -12.54
CA LEU A 84 -1.02 4.20 -13.34
C LEU A 84 -1.72 3.30 -14.36
N LEU A 85 -2.84 2.66 -13.99
CA LEU A 85 -3.67 1.90 -14.94
C LEU A 85 -4.29 2.80 -16.02
N GLU A 86 -4.75 4.01 -15.65
CA GLU A 86 -5.29 4.95 -16.64
C GLU A 86 -4.23 5.39 -17.64
N LEU A 87 -2.98 5.62 -17.21
CA LEU A 87 -1.89 5.93 -18.15
C LEU A 87 -1.59 4.79 -19.11
N GLU A 88 -1.61 3.55 -18.64
CA GLU A 88 -1.41 2.39 -19.51
C GLU A 88 -2.53 2.23 -20.54
N ALA A 89 -3.75 2.64 -20.20
CA ALA A 89 -4.87 2.70 -21.11
C ALA A 89 -4.86 3.96 -22.02
N GLY A 90 -3.86 4.83 -21.90
CA GLY A 90 -3.77 6.09 -22.66
C GLY A 90 -4.65 7.22 -22.13
N ASN A 91 -5.34 7.04 -21.00
CA ASN A 91 -6.25 8.01 -20.41
C ASN A 91 -5.51 9.01 -19.50
N VAL A 92 -4.73 9.90 -20.11
CA VAL A 92 -3.80 10.76 -19.36
C VAL A 92 -4.52 11.73 -18.42
N GLU A 93 -5.65 12.31 -18.83
CA GLU A 93 -6.46 13.24 -18.02
C GLU A 93 -7.07 12.55 -16.79
N ARG A 94 -7.46 11.28 -16.93
CA ARG A 94 -7.94 10.47 -15.80
C ARG A 94 -6.81 10.19 -14.83
N ALA A 95 -5.60 9.94 -15.33
CA ALA A 95 -4.43 9.75 -14.49
C ALA A 95 -4.05 10.98 -13.67
N GLU A 96 -4.15 12.19 -14.25
CA GLU A 96 -3.98 13.45 -13.50
C GLU A 96 -5.02 13.58 -12.38
N SER A 97 -6.27 13.22 -12.65
CA SER A 97 -7.34 13.24 -11.65
C SER A 97 -7.04 12.32 -10.48
N TYR A 98 -6.52 11.12 -10.77
CA TYR A 98 -6.06 10.20 -9.73
C TYR A 98 -4.81 10.68 -8.99
N LEU A 99 -3.90 11.40 -9.64
CA LEU A 99 -2.76 12.04 -8.95
C LEU A 99 -3.27 13.04 -7.91
N VAL A 100 -4.23 13.89 -8.26
CA VAL A 100 -4.86 14.83 -7.33
C VAL A 100 -5.55 14.09 -6.19
N ALA A 101 -6.38 13.08 -6.49
CA ALA A 101 -7.07 12.28 -5.48
C ALA A 101 -6.10 11.60 -4.51
N SER A 102 -4.95 11.13 -4.99
CA SER A 102 -3.90 10.51 -4.16
C SER A 102 -3.30 11.48 -3.13
N ALA A 103 -3.35 12.79 -3.38
CA ALA A 103 -2.88 13.84 -2.46
C ALA A 103 -3.99 14.37 -1.53
N GLN A 104 -5.27 14.06 -1.79
CA GLN A 104 -6.41 14.45 -0.95
C GLN A 104 -6.60 13.51 0.25
N THR A 105 -5.51 12.99 0.78
CA THR A 105 -5.46 12.19 2.00
C THR A 105 -5.21 13.10 3.21
N PRO A 106 -5.74 12.78 4.41
CA PRO A 106 -5.35 13.49 5.63
C PRO A 106 -3.89 13.21 6.04
N GLY A 107 -3.21 12.30 5.34
CA GLY A 107 -1.86 11.85 5.66
C GLY A 107 -1.84 10.60 6.54
N SER A 108 -0.64 10.14 6.85
CA SER A 108 -0.35 9.00 7.71
C SER A 108 1.05 9.14 8.30
N PRO A 109 1.41 8.37 9.34
CA PRO A 109 2.79 8.34 9.84
C PRO A 109 3.82 8.02 8.75
N GLN A 110 3.48 7.08 7.85
CA GLN A 110 4.35 6.69 6.75
C GLN A 110 4.50 7.81 5.72
N LEU A 111 3.41 8.49 5.34
CA LEU A 111 3.46 9.66 4.44
C LEU A 111 4.26 10.83 5.06
N ALA A 112 4.14 11.04 6.37
CA ALA A 112 4.88 12.08 7.09
C ALA A 112 6.39 11.83 7.11
N GLY A 113 6.81 10.56 7.23
CA GLY A 113 8.21 10.17 7.28
C GLY A 113 8.82 9.88 5.91
N MET A 114 8.31 8.87 5.22
CA MET A 114 8.85 8.36 3.95
C MET A 114 8.48 9.25 2.77
N GLY A 115 7.34 9.93 2.87
CA GLY A 115 6.76 10.74 1.80
C GLY A 115 5.83 9.94 0.90
N PRO A 116 5.11 10.63 0.01
CA PRO A 116 4.26 9.98 -0.97
C PRO A 116 5.08 9.25 -2.03
N ASN A 117 4.43 8.28 -2.68
CA ASN A 117 4.97 7.65 -3.88
C ASN A 117 4.96 8.66 -5.05
N MET A 118 5.99 8.58 -5.89
CA MET A 118 6.22 9.47 -7.03
C MET A 118 6.13 8.76 -8.39
N MET A 119 5.78 7.47 -8.44
CA MET A 119 5.69 6.72 -9.69
C MET A 119 4.67 7.32 -10.64
N LEU A 120 3.45 7.63 -10.16
CA LEU A 120 2.43 8.26 -11.00
C LEU A 120 2.86 9.65 -11.47
N ALA A 121 3.47 10.45 -10.58
CA ALA A 121 4.01 11.76 -10.94
C ALA A 121 5.10 11.66 -12.02
N LYS A 122 6.06 10.73 -11.87
CA LYS A 122 7.09 10.47 -12.88
C LYS A 122 6.50 10.11 -14.23
N ARG A 123 5.54 9.16 -14.25
CA ARG A 123 4.87 8.72 -15.47
C ARG A 123 4.08 9.85 -16.13
N LEU A 124 3.46 10.74 -15.35
CA LEU A 124 2.78 11.93 -15.87
C LEU A 124 3.76 12.95 -16.47
N LEU A 125 4.95 13.14 -15.86
CA LEU A 125 6.01 13.96 -16.46
C LEU A 125 6.49 13.40 -17.80
N GLU A 126 6.62 12.07 -17.93
CA GLU A 126 6.95 11.41 -19.21
C GLU A 126 5.90 11.67 -20.30
N HIS A 127 4.65 11.94 -19.92
CA HIS A 127 3.56 12.31 -20.82
C HIS A 127 3.39 13.85 -20.93
N GLY A 128 4.38 14.63 -20.51
CA GLY A 128 4.37 16.10 -20.64
C GLY A 128 3.45 16.82 -19.65
N ARG A 129 2.88 16.14 -18.64
CA ARG A 129 1.92 16.70 -17.68
C ARG A 129 2.59 17.46 -16.53
N VAL A 130 3.35 18.48 -16.89
CA VAL A 130 4.19 19.28 -15.98
C VAL A 130 3.36 20.02 -14.92
N THR A 131 2.30 20.72 -15.33
CA THR A 131 1.48 21.54 -14.43
C THR A 131 0.79 20.69 -13.35
N ALA A 132 0.22 19.55 -13.74
CA ALA A 132 -0.42 18.63 -12.80
C ALA A 132 0.55 18.14 -11.73
N VAL A 133 1.78 17.79 -12.13
CA VAL A 133 2.80 17.28 -11.19
C VAL A 133 3.33 18.40 -10.27
N LEU A 134 3.52 19.62 -10.76
CA LEU A 134 3.90 20.75 -9.89
C LEU A 134 2.83 21.09 -8.85
N ASN A 135 1.55 21.00 -9.23
CA ASN A 135 0.43 21.18 -8.31
C ASN A 135 0.42 20.06 -7.26
N TYR A 136 0.56 18.81 -7.68
CA TYR A 136 0.69 17.66 -6.79
C TYR A 136 1.83 17.84 -5.77
N LEU A 137 3.03 18.21 -6.21
CA LEU A 137 4.18 18.45 -5.32
C LEU A 137 3.95 19.59 -4.30
N THR A 138 3.04 20.52 -4.60
CA THR A 138 2.61 21.55 -3.65
C THR A 138 1.73 20.96 -2.56
N PHE A 139 0.78 20.08 -2.92
CA PHE A 139 -0.02 19.34 -1.93
C PHE A 139 0.81 18.39 -1.07
N CYS A 140 1.82 17.73 -1.65
CA CYS A 140 2.74 16.87 -0.91
C CYS A 140 3.47 17.60 0.24
N GLY A 141 3.61 18.93 0.17
CA GLY A 141 4.20 19.73 1.25
C GLY A 141 3.44 19.63 2.57
N LYS A 142 2.12 19.36 2.54
CA LYS A 142 1.30 19.14 3.74
C LYS A 142 1.46 17.72 4.29
N LEU A 143 1.73 16.76 3.40
CA LEU A 143 1.83 15.34 3.75
C LEU A 143 3.21 14.98 4.29
N TRP A 144 4.27 15.54 3.70
CA TRP A 144 5.63 15.07 3.89
C TRP A 144 6.51 16.02 4.73
N LYS A 145 6.49 15.79 6.04
CA LYS A 145 7.25 16.60 7.00
C LYS A 145 8.76 16.41 6.87
N LEU A 146 9.21 15.18 6.60
CA LEU A 146 10.62 14.83 6.45
C LEU A 146 11.09 14.88 4.98
N SER A 147 10.62 15.87 4.22
CA SER A 147 11.03 16.03 2.83
C SER A 147 12.50 16.46 2.68
N PHE A 148 13.09 17.10 3.69
CA PHE A 148 14.49 17.58 3.69
C PHE A 148 14.86 18.36 2.42
N GLY A 149 13.96 19.24 1.94
CA GLY A 149 14.17 20.05 0.75
C GLY A 149 13.95 19.32 -0.59
N ARG A 150 13.68 18.01 -0.59
CA ARG A 150 13.45 17.23 -1.82
C ARG A 150 12.32 17.79 -2.68
N LEU A 151 11.18 18.16 -2.08
CA LEU A 151 10.06 18.77 -2.81
C LEU A 151 10.46 20.05 -3.53
N TRP A 152 11.29 20.89 -2.91
CA TRP A 152 11.77 22.12 -3.55
C TRP A 152 12.71 21.79 -4.71
N LYS A 153 13.67 20.88 -4.50
CA LYS A 153 14.60 20.42 -5.54
C LYS A 153 13.86 19.85 -6.76
N TRP A 154 12.93 18.93 -6.55
CA TRP A 154 12.16 18.31 -7.63
C TRP A 154 11.33 19.33 -8.40
N LYS A 155 10.66 20.25 -7.69
CA LYS A 155 9.93 21.36 -8.34
C LYS A 155 10.84 22.26 -9.17
N LEU A 156 12.09 22.49 -8.74
CA LEU A 156 13.07 23.28 -9.50
C LEU A 156 13.54 22.54 -10.76
N GLU A 157 13.80 21.23 -10.66
CA GLU A 157 14.19 20.39 -11.79
C GLU A 157 13.09 20.35 -12.86
N ILE A 158 11.84 20.11 -12.46
CA ILE A 158 10.69 20.10 -13.37
C ILE A 158 10.54 21.44 -14.10
N ARG A 159 10.63 22.58 -13.39
CA ARG A 159 10.54 23.90 -14.01
C ARG A 159 11.66 24.20 -15.01
N ARG A 160 12.79 23.50 -14.89
CA ARG A 160 13.92 23.58 -15.82
C ARG A 160 13.83 22.54 -16.95
N GLY A 161 12.68 21.88 -17.10
CA GLY A 161 12.48 20.84 -18.11
C GLY A 161 13.25 19.54 -17.82
N ARG A 162 13.68 19.30 -16.57
CA ARG A 162 14.40 18.09 -16.19
C ARG A 162 13.50 17.13 -15.43
N MET A 163 13.68 15.84 -15.67
CA MET A 163 13.08 14.79 -14.84
C MET A 163 13.80 14.74 -13.49
N PRO A 164 13.10 14.89 -12.35
CA PRO A 164 13.71 14.71 -11.04
C PRO A 164 14.15 13.27 -10.82
N ASP A 165 15.24 13.12 -10.06
CA ASP A 165 15.52 11.83 -9.43
C ASP A 165 14.67 11.70 -8.16
N PHE A 166 13.61 10.90 -8.27
CA PHE A 166 12.70 10.60 -7.16
C PHE A 166 13.25 9.54 -6.20
N GLY A 167 14.32 8.83 -6.56
CA GLY A 167 14.94 7.79 -5.73
C GLY A 167 13.93 6.79 -5.14
N ALA A 168 14.04 6.53 -3.85
CA ALA A 168 13.22 5.56 -3.14
C ALA A 168 11.71 5.90 -3.10
N ASN A 169 11.33 7.15 -3.34
CA ASN A 169 9.92 7.54 -3.46
C ASN A 169 9.24 6.93 -4.70
N LEU A 170 9.97 6.27 -5.61
CA LEU A 170 9.37 5.45 -6.67
C LEU A 170 8.82 4.10 -6.15
N THR A 171 9.32 3.62 -5.01
CA THR A 171 8.99 2.28 -4.48
C THR A 171 8.20 2.35 -3.18
N TYR A 172 8.50 3.33 -2.32
CA TYR A 172 7.80 3.50 -1.04
C TYR A 172 6.29 3.57 -1.20
N LEU A 173 5.58 2.99 -0.23
CA LEU A 173 4.12 2.83 -0.20
C LEU A 173 3.53 1.94 -1.31
N LEU A 174 4.26 1.55 -2.34
CA LEU A 174 3.75 0.60 -3.36
C LEU A 174 4.37 -0.80 -3.25
N ASP A 175 5.45 -0.94 -2.48
CA ASP A 175 6.03 -2.24 -2.18
C ASP A 175 5.15 -3.04 -1.18
N PRO A 176 4.64 -4.23 -1.56
CA PRO A 176 3.83 -5.05 -0.67
C PRO A 176 4.57 -5.56 0.57
N HIS A 177 5.91 -5.56 0.57
CA HIS A 177 6.72 -5.94 1.73
C HIS A 177 6.90 -4.80 2.73
N SER A 178 6.58 -3.56 2.36
CA SER A 178 6.68 -2.40 3.25
C SER A 178 5.59 -2.38 4.35
N PHE A 179 4.69 -3.38 4.38
CA PHE A 179 3.52 -3.44 5.28
C PHE A 179 3.37 -4.76 6.05
N GLY A 180 4.46 -5.52 6.24
CA GLY A 180 4.45 -6.82 6.93
C GLY A 180 5.52 -6.91 8.01
#